data_AF-A0A936KDN4-F1
#
_entry.id   AF-A0A936KDN4-F1
#
_cell.length_a   1.000
_cell.length_b   1.000
_cell.length_c   1.000
_cell.angle_alpha   90.00
_cell.angle_beta   90.00
_cell.angle_gamma   90.00
#
_symmetry.space_group_name_H-M   'P 1'
#
loop_
_entity.id
_entity.type
_entity.pdbx_description
1 polymer ?
#
loop_
_entity_poly.entity_id
_entity_poly.type
_entity_poly.pdbx_seq_one_letter_code
_entity_poly.pdbx_strand_id
1 'polypeptide(L)'
;MKSMAIFASIALLAASASSPLLAGDRDHADHKHERVAQLRDIRGFDEGMQAVSNLASAGERAHGWRYFSDPATYRAVVISPQGDYYLSRGKGLRWIAGTQTGA
;
A
#
# COMPACT_ATOMS: atom_id res chain seq x y z
N MET A 1 19.92 11.40 43.37
CA MET A 1 19.66 10.48 42.24
C MET A 1 18.84 11.22 41.20
N LYS A 2 19.40 11.33 39.98
CA LYS A 2 18.79 11.64 38.67
C LYS A 2 17.58 12.58 38.62
N SER A 3 17.81 13.77 38.06
CA SER A 3 16.82 14.47 37.23
C SER A 3 17.50 15.31 36.15
N MET A 4 16.84 15.28 34.99
CA MET A 4 16.85 16.22 33.86
C MET A 4 17.66 15.88 32.61
N ALA A 5 16.87 15.72 31.55
CA ALA A 5 17.15 15.41 30.17
C ALA A 5 17.77 16.57 29.39
N ILE A 6 18.49 16.27 28.29
CA ILE A 6 18.59 17.16 27.14
C ILE A 6 18.58 16.32 25.85
N PHE A 7 17.69 16.72 24.93
CA PHE A 7 17.53 16.24 23.55
C PHE A 7 18.68 16.71 22.64
N ALA A 8 19.14 15.86 21.72
CA ALA A 8 20.01 16.23 20.58
C ALA A 8 19.94 15.09 19.55
N SER A 9 19.81 15.23 18.23
CA SER A 9 19.64 16.37 17.32
C SER A 9 19.05 15.79 16.02
N ILE A 10 18.19 16.54 15.33
CA ILE A 10 17.63 16.16 14.03
C ILE A 10 18.69 16.44 12.96
N ALA A 11 19.11 15.42 12.20
CA ALA A 11 19.88 15.60 10.98
C ALA A 11 18.91 15.66 9.79
N LEU A 12 18.74 16.86 9.23
CA LEU A 12 17.98 17.10 8.01
C LEU A 12 18.84 16.62 6.82
N LEU A 13 18.42 15.56 6.12
CA LEU A 13 19.13 15.09 4.94
C LEU A 13 18.62 15.82 3.69
N ALA A 14 19.53 16.51 3.01
CA ALA A 14 19.29 17.39 1.88
C ALA A 14 18.74 16.66 0.64
N ALA A 15 17.77 17.29 -0.01
CA ALA A 15 17.27 16.89 -1.32
C ALA A 15 18.34 17.12 -2.39
N SER A 16 18.73 16.07 -3.10
CA SER A 16 19.37 16.17 -4.41
C SER A 16 18.32 15.96 -5.49
N ALA A 17 17.97 17.04 -6.19
CA ALA A 17 17.20 16.97 -7.42
C ALA A 17 18.10 16.42 -8.53
N SER A 18 17.70 15.32 -9.16
CA SER A 18 18.24 14.87 -10.44
C SER A 18 17.07 14.67 -11.39
N SER A 19 16.94 15.56 -12.35
CA SER A 19 15.96 15.48 -13.43
C SER A 19 16.46 14.54 -14.53
N PRO A 20 15.76 13.45 -14.86
CA PRO A 20 15.90 12.85 -16.18
C PRO A 20 15.05 13.69 -17.15
N LEU A 21 15.72 14.48 -17.99
CA LEU A 21 15.15 14.89 -19.27
C LEU A 21 15.10 13.64 -20.15
N LEU A 22 13.97 12.92 -20.09
CA LEU A 22 13.69 11.84 -21.01
C LEU A 22 12.65 12.35 -22.00
N ALA A 23 13.16 12.83 -23.14
CA ALA A 23 12.41 12.99 -24.36
C ALA A 23 11.91 11.59 -24.78
N GLY A 24 10.66 11.30 -24.44
CA GLY A 24 9.94 10.09 -24.84
C GLY A 24 8.86 10.48 -25.82
N ASP A 25 9.13 10.15 -27.07
CA ASP A 25 8.32 10.35 -28.25
C ASP A 25 6.88 9.80 -28.10
N ARG A 26 5.99 10.35 -28.92
CA ARG A 26 4.54 10.14 -28.88
C ARG A 26 4.21 8.70 -29.27
N ASP A 27 3.67 7.92 -28.32
CA ASP A 27 2.74 6.80 -28.55
C ASP A 27 2.15 6.32 -27.21
N HIS A 28 1.09 6.98 -26.72
CA HIS A 28 0.48 6.59 -25.43
C HIS A 28 -1.04 6.73 -25.35
N ALA A 29 -1.73 6.77 -26.49
CA ALA A 29 -3.19 6.75 -26.51
C ALA A 29 -3.74 5.31 -26.42
N ASP A 30 -3.09 4.31 -27.03
CA ASP A 30 -3.56 2.92 -27.02
C ASP A 30 -3.28 2.17 -25.71
N HIS A 31 -2.13 2.41 -25.08
CA HIS A 31 -1.79 1.72 -23.81
C HIS A 31 -2.68 2.11 -22.63
N LYS A 32 -3.31 3.29 -22.65
CA LYS A 32 -4.30 3.65 -21.62
C LYS A 32 -5.62 2.90 -21.83
N HIS A 33 -6.04 2.70 -23.08
CA HIS A 33 -7.26 1.95 -23.38
C HIS A 33 -7.06 0.45 -23.11
N GLU A 34 -5.90 -0.12 -23.47
CA GLU A 34 -5.54 -1.49 -23.12
C GLU A 34 -5.35 -1.71 -21.62
N ARG A 35 -4.69 -0.79 -20.89
CA ARG A 35 -4.53 -0.93 -19.43
C ARG A 35 -5.87 -0.83 -18.70
N VAL A 36 -6.76 0.06 -19.13
CA VAL A 36 -8.11 0.16 -18.55
C VAL A 36 -8.96 -1.04 -18.95
N ALA A 37 -8.80 -1.60 -20.16
CA ALA A 37 -9.45 -2.84 -20.58
C ALA A 37 -8.92 -4.08 -19.83
N GLN A 38 -7.62 -4.18 -19.58
CA GLN A 38 -7.02 -5.22 -18.72
C GLN A 38 -7.48 -5.10 -17.27
N LEU A 39 -7.61 -3.88 -16.72
CA LEU A 39 -8.25 -3.65 -15.42
C LEU A 39 -9.73 -4.05 -15.39
N ARG A 40 -10.42 -3.99 -16.54
CA ARG A 40 -11.79 -4.51 -16.67
C ARG A 40 -11.84 -6.05 -16.77
N ASP A 41 -10.75 -6.72 -17.13
CA ASP A 41 -10.66 -8.18 -17.15
C ASP A 41 -10.31 -8.75 -15.75
N ILE A 42 -9.71 -7.94 -14.87
CA ILE A 42 -9.54 -8.22 -13.43
C ILE A 42 -10.86 -8.05 -12.64
N ARG A 43 -12.00 -7.80 -13.30
CA ARG A 43 -13.29 -7.58 -12.64
C ARG A 43 -13.72 -8.72 -11.70
N GLY A 44 -13.23 -9.95 -11.86
CA GLY A 44 -13.61 -11.07 -10.99
C GLY A 44 -12.95 -11.14 -9.61
N PHE A 45 -11.81 -10.46 -9.35
CA PHE A 45 -11.10 -10.61 -8.06
C PHE A 45 -11.54 -9.61 -6.98
N ASP A 46 -11.95 -8.42 -7.41
CA ASP A 46 -12.36 -7.31 -6.55
C ASP A 46 -13.89 -7.22 -6.37
N GLU A 47 -14.65 -8.01 -7.14
CA GLU A 47 -16.11 -8.12 -6.97
C GLU A 47 -16.48 -8.43 -5.52
N GLY A 48 -17.27 -7.54 -4.90
CA GLY A 48 -17.75 -7.69 -3.53
C GLY A 48 -16.79 -7.23 -2.42
N MET A 49 -15.53 -6.90 -2.73
CA MET A 49 -14.59 -6.41 -1.72
C MET A 49 -14.95 -4.99 -1.29
N GLN A 50 -15.21 -4.81 0.01
CA GLN A 50 -15.58 -3.52 0.60
C GLN A 50 -14.48 -3.05 1.53
N ALA A 51 -14.18 -1.75 1.50
CA ALA A 51 -13.27 -1.13 2.46
C ALA A 51 -13.88 -1.18 3.88
N VAL A 52 -13.09 -1.59 4.86
CA VAL A 52 -13.45 -1.58 6.28
C VAL A 52 -12.74 -0.41 6.94
N SER A 53 -13.50 0.50 7.54
CA SER A 53 -12.97 1.69 8.21
C SER A 53 -12.01 1.30 9.33
N ASN A 54 -10.80 1.86 9.28
CA ASN A 54 -9.80 1.78 10.34
C ASN A 54 -9.64 3.17 10.96
N LEU A 55 -10.04 3.30 12.22
CA LEU A 55 -10.02 4.58 12.96
C LEU A 55 -8.74 4.76 13.78
N ALA A 56 -7.73 3.92 13.53
CA ALA A 56 -6.51 3.95 14.30
C ALA A 56 -5.73 5.26 14.08
N SER A 57 -5.38 5.92 15.18
CA SER A 57 -4.61 7.16 15.21
C SER A 57 -3.10 6.90 15.22
N ALA A 58 -2.30 7.91 14.89
CA ALA A 58 -0.85 7.81 14.92
C ALA A 58 -0.34 7.32 16.30
N GLY A 59 0.51 6.29 16.29
CA GLY A 59 1.02 5.62 17.50
C GLY A 59 0.24 4.37 17.91
N GLU A 60 -0.95 4.13 17.35
CA GLU A 60 -1.69 2.89 17.55
C GLU A 60 -1.21 1.78 16.61
N ARG A 61 -1.29 0.52 17.07
CA ARG A 61 -0.76 -0.62 16.32
C ARG A 61 -1.37 -0.81 14.93
N ALA A 62 -2.64 -0.45 14.78
CA ALA A 62 -3.36 -0.56 13.52
C ALA A 62 -3.22 0.68 12.63
N HIS A 63 -2.47 1.71 13.06
CA HIS A 63 -2.27 2.92 12.25
C HIS A 63 -1.63 2.59 10.89
N GLY A 64 -2.21 3.10 9.81
CA GLY A 64 -1.75 2.89 8.44
C GLY A 64 -2.12 1.55 7.81
N TRP A 65 -2.71 0.63 8.56
CA TRP A 65 -3.25 -0.62 8.01
C TRP A 65 -4.54 -0.35 7.24
N ARG A 66 -4.70 -1.03 6.10
CA ARG A 66 -5.92 -0.96 5.28
C ARG A 66 -6.58 -2.32 5.23
N TYR A 67 -7.89 -2.35 5.40
CA TYR A 67 -8.68 -3.58 5.51
C TYR A 67 -9.78 -3.57 4.45
N PHE A 68 -9.94 -4.72 3.79
CA PHE A 68 -11.01 -4.96 2.84
C PHE A 68 -11.62 -6.33 3.13
N SER A 69 -12.94 -6.44 3.03
CA SER A 69 -13.61 -7.73 3.15
C SER A 69 -14.75 -7.87 2.15
N ASP A 70 -14.91 -9.07 1.62
CA ASP A 70 -16.12 -9.51 0.97
C ASP A 70 -16.92 -10.38 1.95
N PRO A 71 -18.05 -9.88 2.49
CA PRO A 71 -18.86 -10.62 3.45
C PRO A 71 -19.60 -11.82 2.83
N ALA A 72 -19.82 -11.84 1.51
CA ALA A 72 -20.52 -12.93 0.85
C ALA A 72 -19.65 -14.17 0.68
N THR A 73 -18.34 -13.99 0.55
CA THR A 73 -17.38 -15.09 0.32
C THR A 73 -16.40 -15.31 1.47
N TYR A 74 -16.54 -14.57 2.57
CA TYR A 74 -15.64 -14.60 3.73
C TYR A 74 -14.16 -14.41 3.35
N ARG A 75 -13.92 -13.59 2.32
CA ARG A 75 -12.59 -13.18 1.87
C ARG A 75 -12.22 -11.86 2.52
N ALA A 76 -10.96 -11.70 2.92
CA ALA A 76 -10.44 -10.43 3.39
C ALA A 76 -9.03 -10.18 2.88
N VAL A 77 -8.72 -8.92 2.57
CA VAL A 77 -7.39 -8.46 2.23
C VAL A 77 -6.98 -7.43 3.26
N VAL A 78 -5.76 -7.57 3.77
CA VAL A 78 -5.16 -6.64 4.72
C VAL A 78 -3.85 -6.17 4.13
N ILE A 79 -3.66 -4.84 4.07
CA ILE A 79 -2.45 -4.23 3.52
C ILE A 79 -1.71 -3.53 4.66
N SER A 80 -0.45 -3.91 4.89
CA SER A 80 0.41 -3.25 5.86
C SER A 80 0.73 -1.82 5.44
N PRO A 81 1.15 -0.94 6.37
CA PRO A 81 1.66 0.39 6.01
C PRO A 81 2.84 0.35 5.02
N GLN A 82 3.60 -0.75 4.99
CA GLN A 82 4.75 -0.96 4.11
C GLN A 82 4.35 -1.49 2.71
N GLY A 83 3.07 -1.85 2.52
CA GLY A 83 2.55 -2.37 1.27
C GLY A 83 2.57 -3.90 1.18
N ASP A 84 2.72 -4.63 2.28
CA ASP A 84 2.56 -6.08 2.31
C ASP A 84 1.09 -6.46 2.26
N TYR A 85 0.77 -7.42 1.39
CA TYR A 85 -0.57 -7.92 1.18
C TYR A 85 -0.76 -9.25 1.91
N TYR A 86 -1.82 -9.31 2.71
CA TYR A 86 -2.27 -10.51 3.38
C TYR A 86 -3.68 -10.87 2.92
N LEU A 87 -3.90 -12.13 2.57
CA LEU A 87 -5.20 -12.66 2.17
C LEU A 87 -5.72 -13.63 3.23
N SER A 88 -6.99 -13.47 3.59
CA SER A 88 -7.78 -14.45 4.32
C SER A 88 -8.90 -15.00 3.43
N ARG A 89 -9.14 -16.30 3.55
CA ARG A 89 -10.28 -17.01 2.95
C ARG A 89 -11.06 -17.75 4.06
N GLY A 90 -11.20 -17.13 5.23
CA GLY A 90 -11.84 -17.72 6.42
C GLY A 90 -10.95 -18.64 7.27
N LYS A 91 -9.64 -18.77 6.97
CA LYS A 91 -8.70 -19.65 7.71
C LYS A 91 -7.49 -18.89 8.30
N GLY A 92 -7.67 -17.60 8.58
CA GLY A 92 -6.61 -16.69 9.00
C GLY A 92 -5.89 -16.01 7.83
N LEU A 93 -5.02 -15.07 8.17
CA LEU A 93 -4.26 -14.26 7.22
C LEU A 93 -3.03 -15.01 6.69
N ARG A 94 -2.78 -14.91 5.40
CA ARG A 94 -1.58 -15.44 4.72
C ARG A 94 -0.93 -14.32 3.94
N TRP A 95 0.38 -14.13 4.08
CA TRP A 95 1.13 -13.22 3.24
C TRP A 95 1.13 -13.72 1.80
N ILE A 96 0.87 -12.83 0.84
CA ILE A 96 0.75 -13.20 -0.59
C ILE A 96 1.65 -12.35 -1.51
N ALA A 97 2.01 -11.14 -1.10
CA ALA A 97 2.91 -10.26 -1.83
C ALA A 97 3.43 -9.16 -0.90
N GLY A 98 4.57 -8.57 -1.23
CA GLY A 98 5.10 -7.42 -0.52
C GLY A 98 5.98 -6.57 -1.42
N THR A 99 6.26 -5.34 -1.00
CA THR A 99 7.21 -4.49 -1.70
C THR A 99 8.58 -5.14 -1.63
N GLN A 100 9.17 -5.45 -2.78
CA GLN A 100 10.54 -5.97 -2.84
C GLN A 100 11.48 -4.82 -2.52
N THR A 101 11.93 -4.73 -1.27
CA THR A 101 13.00 -3.81 -0.91
C THR A 101 14.26 -4.34 -1.59
N GLY A 102 14.66 -3.70 -2.69
CA GLY A 102 15.90 -4.03 -3.40
C GLY A 102 17.08 -3.98 -2.44
N ALA A 103 17.91 -5.02 -2.49
CA ALA A 103 19.15 -5.15 -1.72
C ALA A 103 20.18 -4.10 -2.11
#